data_AF-A0A1B0D652-F1
#
_entry.id   AF-A0A1B0D652-F1
#
_cell.length_a   1.000
_cell.length_b   1.000
_cell.length_c   1.000
_cell.angle_alpha   90.00
_cell.angle_beta   90.00
_cell.angle_gamma   90.00
#
_symmetry.space_group_name_H-M   'P 1'
#
loop_
_entity.id
_entity.type
_entity.pdbx_description
1 polymer ?
#
loop_
_entity_poly.entity_id
_entity_poly.type
_entity_poly.pdbx_seq_one_letter_code
_entity_poly.pdbx_strand_id
1 'polypeptide(L)' 'MDNQICAGGVKGVNACRGDSGGPLMISSMNLWFVIGVVSFGPQICAYDHGVTAPSVYTRVADYGDWIRSNMV' A
#
# COMPACT_ATOMS: atom_id res chain seq x y z
N MET A 1 3.78 12.89 7.70
CA MET A 1 2.55 12.13 7.42
C MET A 1 2.04 12.38 6.00
N ASP A 2 2.56 13.38 5.29
CA ASP A 2 2.09 13.72 3.93
C ASP A 2 2.52 12.68 2.86
N ASN A 3 3.63 11.98 3.11
CA ASN A 3 4.21 10.95 2.25
C ASN A 3 3.59 9.55 2.40
N GLN A 4 2.44 9.45 3.06
CA GLN A 4 1.76 8.20 3.33
C GLN A 4 0.32 8.21 2.79
N ILE A 5 -0.18 7.02 2.52
CA ILE A 5 -1.57 6.73 2.15
C ILE A 5 -2.05 5.53 2.95
N CYS A 6 -3.29 5.62 3.44
CA CYS A 6 -3.93 4.52 4.13
C CYS A 6 -4.88 3.80 3.16
N ALA A 7 -4.81 2.48 3.10
CA ALA A 7 -5.77 1.66 2.36
C ALA A 7 -6.34 0.58 3.27
N GLY A 8 -7.66 0.42 3.23
CA GLY A 8 -8.40 -0.48 4.10
C GLY A 8 -9.89 -0.18 4.05
N GLY A 9 -10.63 -0.61 5.08
CA GLY A 9 -12.08 -0.42 5.15
C GLY A 9 -12.90 -1.52 4.47
N VAL A 10 -12.25 -2.47 3.80
CA VAL A 10 -12.89 -3.70 3.30
C VAL A 10 -12.64 -4.82 4.30
N LYS A 11 -13.72 -5.44 4.78
CA LYS A 11 -13.63 -6.56 5.73
C LYS A 11 -12.83 -7.70 5.11
N GLY A 12 -11.85 -8.22 5.85
CA GLY A 12 -11.01 -9.33 5.40
C GLY A 12 -9.83 -8.92 4.51
N VAL A 13 -9.61 -7.62 4.26
CA VAL A 13 -8.55 -7.13 3.38
C VAL A 13 -7.68 -6.11 4.09
N ASN A 14 -6.42 -6.47 4.34
CA ASN A 14 -5.33 -5.56 4.73
C ASN A 14 -3.99 -6.16 4.29
N ALA A 15 -2.93 -5.35 4.28
CA ALA A 15 -1.58 -5.89 4.19
C ALA A 15 -1.24 -6.65 5.49
N CYS A 16 -0.64 -7.83 5.35
CA CYS A 16 -0.33 -8.77 6.41
C CYS A 16 1.20 -8.97 6.53
N ARG A 17 1.60 -9.86 7.46
CA ARG A 17 3.00 -10.25 7.64
C ARG A 17 3.53 -10.89 6.35
N GLY A 18 4.68 -10.41 5.90
CA GLY A 18 5.30 -10.87 4.65
C GLY A 18 5.01 -9.99 3.44
N ASP A 19 4.00 -9.11 3.51
CA ASP A 19 3.64 -8.20 2.40
C ASP A 19 4.47 -6.91 2.39
N SER A 20 5.40 -6.74 3.34
CA SER A 20 6.23 -5.54 3.45
C SER A 20 7.00 -5.26 2.15
N GLY A 21 6.88 -4.04 1.63
CA GLY A 21 7.45 -3.67 0.32
C GLY A 21 6.57 -4.04 -0.89
N GLY A 22 5.44 -4.73 -0.68
CA GLY A 22 4.50 -5.08 -1.74
C GLY A 22 3.76 -3.85 -2.32
N PRO A 23 3.25 -3.95 -3.56
CA PRO A 23 2.58 -2.83 -4.22
C PRO A 23 1.10 -2.70 -3.81
N LEU A 24 0.66 -1.46 -3.61
CA LEU A 24 -0.76 -1.08 -3.69
C LEU A 24 -1.03 -0.55 -5.09
N MET A 25 -1.93 -1.21 -5.80
CA MET A 25 -2.20 -0.90 -7.21
C MET A 25 -3.65 -0.48 -7.44
N ILE A 26 -3.85 0.44 -8.38
CA ILE A 26 -5.17 0.77 -8.92
C ILE A 26 -5.20 0.50 -10.42
N SER A 27 -6.37 0.11 -10.93
CA SER A 27 -6.61 0.00 -12.37
C SER A 27 -7.27 1.28 -12.87
N SER A 28 -6.70 1.89 -13.91
CA SER A 28 -7.28 3.02 -14.62
C SER A 28 -6.98 2.88 -16.11
N MET A 29 -7.98 3.12 -16.97
CA MET A 29 -7.82 3.02 -18.44
C MET A 29 -7.19 1.68 -18.90
N ASN A 30 -7.58 0.56 -18.28
CA ASN A 30 -7.02 -0.79 -18.54
C ASN A 30 -5.52 -0.95 -18.23
N LEU A 31 -4.92 -0.05 -17.45
CA LEU A 31 -3.55 -0.13 -16.98
C LEU A 31 -3.52 -0.18 -15.45
N TRP A 32 -2.53 -0.91 -14.91
CA TRP A 32 -2.29 -0.98 -13.47
C TRP A 32 -1.20 0.00 -13.07
N PHE A 33 -1.49 0.82 -12.07
CA PHE A 33 -0.58 1.83 -11.54
C PHE A 33 -0.22 1.48 -10.10
N VAL A 34 1.07 1.47 -9.77
CA VAL A 34 1.54 1.36 -8.39
C VAL A 34 1.41 2.73 -7.73
N ILE A 35 0.46 2.86 -6.79
CA ILE A 35 0.22 4.12 -6.07
C ILE A 35 0.82 4.12 -4.67
N GLY A 36 1.11 2.93 -4.14
CA GLY A 36 1.66 2.77 -2.80
C GLY A 36 2.59 1.58 -2.66
N VAL A 37 3.41 1.61 -1.62
CA VAL A 37 4.27 0.49 -1.20
C VAL A 37 3.96 0.19 0.27
N VAL A 38 3.67 -1.07 0.60
CA VAL A 38 3.36 -1.49 1.97
C VAL A 38 4.49 -1.08 2.91
N SER A 39 4.16 -0.28 3.93
CA SER A 39 5.10 0.15 4.97
C SER A 39 4.85 -0.61 6.28
N PHE A 40 3.66 -0.45 6.85
CA PHE A 40 3.24 -1.19 8.04
C PHE A 40 1.72 -1.32 8.08
N GLY A 41 1.24 -2.24 8.89
CA GLY A 41 -0.18 -2.50 9.04
C GLY A 41 -0.52 -3.07 10.41
N PRO A 42 -1.78 -3.47 10.61
CA PRO A 42 -2.21 -4.09 11.86
C PRO A 42 -1.40 -5.36 12.18
N GLN A 43 -1.18 -5.62 13.47
CA GLN A 43 -0.43 -6.81 13.91
C GLN A 43 -1.16 -8.13 13.60
N ILE A 44 -2.49 -8.05 13.47
CA ILE A 44 -3.42 -9.14 13.17
C ILE A 44 -3.94 -8.94 11.74
N CYS A 45 -3.90 -9.99 10.93
CA CYS A 45 -4.34 -9.95 9.55
C CYS A 45 -5.87 -9.97 9.43
N ALA A 46 -6.42 -9.29 8.43
CA ALA A 46 -7.84 -9.01 8.35
C ALA A 46 -8.71 -10.25 8.15
N TYR A 47 -8.16 -11.30 7.52
CA TYR A 47 -8.86 -12.57 7.29
C TYR A 47 -9.13 -13.35 8.59
N ASP A 48 -8.29 -13.22 9.62
CA ASP A 48 -8.42 -14.05 10.81
C ASP A 48 -9.51 -13.58 11.79
N HIS A 49 -9.89 -12.29 11.79
CA HIS A 49 -10.70 -11.74 12.90
C HIS A 49 -11.67 -10.61 12.53
N GLY A 50 -11.97 -10.38 11.24
CA GLY A 50 -12.89 -9.30 10.85
C GLY A 50 -12.34 -7.90 11.13
N VAL A 51 -11.02 -7.77 11.21
CA VAL A 51 -10.31 -6.50 11.41
C VAL A 51 -10.52 -5.60 10.19
N THR A 52 -10.87 -4.34 10.43
CA THR A 52 -11.07 -3.31 9.40
C THR A 52 -10.00 -2.22 9.44
N ALA A 53 -9.02 -2.34 10.35
CA ALA A 53 -7.95 -1.38 10.49
C ALA A 53 -7.14 -1.28 9.18
N PRO A 54 -6.89 -0.07 8.67
CA PRO A 54 -6.18 0.11 7.41
C PRO A 54 -4.70 -0.21 7.56
N SER A 55 -4.08 -0.58 6.43
CA SER A 55 -2.63 -0.62 6.30
C SER A 55 -2.12 0.73 5.80
N VAL A 56 -0.89 1.07 6.19
CA VAL A 56 -0.21 2.30 5.81
C VAL A 56 0.83 1.99 4.74
N TYR A 57 0.79 2.79 3.68
CA TYR A 57 1.64 2.65 2.50
C TYR A 57 2.41 3.94 2.27
N THR A 58 3.64 3.83 1.76
CA THR A 58 4.38 4.98 1.21
C THR A 58 3.68 5.46 -0.05
N ARG A 59 3.42 6.76 -0.18
CA ARG A 59 2.79 7.35 -1.37
C ARG A 59 3.80 7.44 -2.51
N VAL A 60 3.67 6.60 -3.54
CA VAL A 60 4.66 6.52 -4.64
C VAL A 60 4.80 7.83 -5.40
N ALA A 61 3.71 8.58 -5.56
CA ALA A 61 3.71 9.85 -6.29
C ALA A 61 4.72 10.87 -5.74
N ASP A 62 4.96 10.88 -4.42
CA ASP A 62 5.87 11.83 -3.76
C ASP A 62 7.35 11.49 -3.99
N TYR A 63 7.64 10.28 -4.47
CA TYR A 63 9.00 9.79 -4.72
C TYR A 63 9.30 9.69 -6.23
N GLY A 64 8.43 10.20 -7.11
CA GLY A 64 8.60 10.07 -8.56
C GLY A 64 9.94 10.62 -9.09
N ASP A 65 10.38 11.77 -8.56
CA ASP A 65 11.68 12.35 -8.94
C ASP A 65 12.85 11.48 -8.50
N TRP A 66 12.83 11.01 -7.25
CA TRP A 66 13.85 10.12 -6.71
C TRP A 66 13.90 8.79 -7.46
N ILE A 67 12.75 8.21 -7.81
CA ILE A 67 12.70 6.99 -8.61
C ILE A 67 13.37 7.25 -9.96
N ARG A 68 12.98 8.31 -10.68
CA ARG A 68 13.55 8.64 -12.00
C ARG A 68 15.06 8.87 -11.97
N SER A 69 15.58 9.51 -10.92
CA SER A 69 17.02 9.75 -10.79
C SER A 69 17.84 8.49 -10.47
N ASN A 70 17.19 7.40 -10.06
CA ASN A 70 17.83 6.13 -9.69
C ASN A 70 17.44 4.96 -10.62
N MET A 71 16.72 5.24 -11.70
CA MET A 71 16.51 4.26 -12.78
C MET A 71 17.78 4.20 -13.63
N VAL A 72 18.36 3.01 -13.71
CA VAL A 72 19.50 2.66 -14.60
C VAL A 72 19.02 2.26 -15.98
#